data_AF-A0A1M5XS78-F1
#
_entry.id   AF-A0A1M5XS78-F1
#
_cell.length_a   1.000
_cell.length_b   1.000
_cell.length_c   1.000
_cell.angle_alpha   90.00
_cell.angle_beta   90.00
_cell.angle_gamma   90.00
#
_symmetry.space_group_name_H-M   'P 1'
#
loop_
_entity.id
_entity.type
_entity.pdbx_description
1 polymer ?
#
loop_
_entity_poly.entity_id
_entity_poly.type
_entity_poly.pdbx_seq_one_letter_code
_entity_poly.pdbx_strand_id
1 'polypeptide(L)'
;MKRMIAAVFFCVILLAGCADTDKVSLVSWMQNLDAEQTKVYFWSMDTQEEETGETELTPEERRKLISILSNLSEDDITWNRRLAGITPEYGFHLVAGDGDRYINQAGAPHGQTEISFEKKQWWIESSELFEFMKSFLEAS
;
A
#
# COMPACT_ATOMS: atom_id res chain seq x y z
N MET A 1 -26.48 -8.96 -59.28
CA MET A 1 -25.94 -10.16 -58.59
C MET A 1 -24.98 -9.70 -57.51
N LYS A 2 -25.32 -10.01 -56.24
CA LYS A 2 -24.65 -9.58 -55.01
C LYS A 2 -23.21 -10.10 -54.97
N ARG A 3 -22.23 -9.26 -54.64
CA ARG A 3 -20.88 -9.69 -54.24
C ARG A 3 -20.60 -9.16 -52.84
N MET A 4 -20.07 -10.08 -52.03
CA MET A 4 -20.14 -10.14 -50.58
C MET A 4 -19.26 -9.08 -49.92
N ILE A 5 -19.79 -8.46 -48.86
CA ILE A 5 -19.02 -7.64 -47.91
C ILE A 5 -18.25 -8.62 -47.02
N ALA A 6 -16.92 -8.62 -47.11
CA ALA A 6 -16.07 -9.33 -46.17
C ALA A 6 -15.94 -8.48 -44.89
N ALA A 7 -16.65 -8.86 -43.83
CA ALA A 7 -16.45 -8.28 -42.51
C ALA A 7 -15.19 -8.90 -41.89
N VAL A 8 -14.14 -8.09 -41.73
CA VAL A 8 -12.96 -8.45 -40.94
C VAL A 8 -13.35 -8.38 -39.47
N PHE A 9 -13.56 -9.54 -38.85
CA PHE A 9 -13.71 -9.64 -37.39
C PHE A 9 -12.35 -9.40 -36.74
N PHE A 10 -12.13 -8.21 -36.19
CA PHE A 10 -11.03 -7.94 -35.30
C PHE A 10 -11.37 -8.56 -33.93
N CYS A 11 -10.92 -9.79 -33.69
CA CYS A 11 -11.00 -10.42 -32.38
C CYS A 11 -10.06 -9.67 -31.43
N VAL A 12 -10.61 -8.73 -30.64
CA VAL A 12 -9.92 -8.24 -29.45
C VAL A 12 -9.88 -9.41 -28.48
N ILE A 13 -8.72 -10.04 -28.34
CA ILE A 13 -8.45 -11.00 -27.28
C ILE A 13 -8.41 -10.17 -25.99
N LEU A 14 -9.57 -10.01 -25.35
CA LEU A 14 -9.62 -9.65 -23.94
C LEU A 14 -9.04 -10.84 -23.18
N LEU A 15 -7.73 -10.78 -22.92
CA LEU A 15 -7.13 -11.56 -21.84
C LEU A 15 -7.80 -11.08 -20.55
N ALA A 16 -8.92 -11.71 -20.20
CA ALA A 16 -9.43 -11.69 -18.84
C ALA A 16 -8.43 -12.49 -17.98
N GLY A 17 -7.25 -11.89 -17.75
CA GLY A 17 -6.45 -12.26 -16.60
C GLY A 17 -7.34 -12.03 -15.40
N CYS A 18 -7.61 -13.07 -14.62
CA CYS A 18 -8.29 -12.92 -13.33
C CYS A 18 -7.39 -12.02 -12.46
N ALA A 19 -7.60 -10.71 -12.53
CA ALA A 19 -6.98 -9.78 -11.61
C ALA A 19 -7.35 -10.23 -10.19
N ASP A 20 -6.37 -10.30 -9.29
CA ASP A 20 -6.64 -10.57 -7.88
C ASP A 20 -7.40 -9.35 -7.35
N THR A 21 -8.73 -9.47 -7.26
CA THR A 21 -9.64 -8.36 -6.97
C THR A 21 -9.26 -7.63 -5.69
N ASP A 22 -8.67 -8.35 -4.74
CA ASP A 22 -8.25 -7.80 -3.45
C ASP A 22 -6.98 -6.96 -3.61
N LYS A 23 -6.07 -7.35 -4.51
CA LYS A 23 -4.88 -6.57 -4.87
C LYS A 23 -5.28 -5.27 -5.56
N VAL A 24 -6.17 -5.36 -6.56
CA VAL A 24 -6.72 -4.19 -7.28
C VAL A 24 -7.39 -3.24 -6.28
N SER A 25 -8.15 -3.79 -5.33
CA SER A 25 -8.84 -3.00 -4.31
C SER A 25 -7.87 -2.33 -3.34
N LEU A 26 -6.78 -3.00 -2.94
CA LEU A 26 -5.73 -2.41 -2.11
C LEU A 26 -5.03 -1.25 -2.82
N VAL A 27 -4.63 -1.44 -4.09
CA VAL A 27 -4.01 -0.36 -4.89
C VAL A 27 -4.97 0.81 -5.06
N SER A 28 -6.23 0.53 -5.41
CA SER A 28 -7.27 1.55 -5.51
C SER A 28 -7.47 2.30 -4.18
N TRP A 29 -7.48 1.60 -3.05
CA TRP A 29 -7.58 2.23 -1.73
C TRP A 29 -6.41 3.21 -1.50
N MET A 30 -5.16 2.78 -1.74
CA MET A 30 -3.99 3.65 -1.59
C MET A 30 -4.04 4.89 -2.50
N GLN A 31 -4.51 4.73 -3.74
CA GLN A 31 -4.64 5.80 -4.73
C GLN A 31 -5.76 6.80 -4.42
N ASN A 32 -6.73 6.44 -3.59
CA ASN A 32 -7.87 7.29 -3.22
C ASN A 32 -7.75 7.89 -1.80
N LEU A 33 -6.61 7.71 -1.12
CA LEU A 33 -6.35 8.39 0.15
C LEU A 33 -6.30 9.91 -0.03
N ASP A 34 -6.99 10.63 0.85
CA ASP A 34 -7.00 12.10 0.88
C ASP A 34 -6.14 12.59 2.04
N ALA A 35 -5.03 13.28 1.73
CA ALA A 35 -4.09 13.76 2.73
C ALA A 35 -4.64 14.81 3.69
N GLU A 36 -5.78 15.43 3.38
CA GLU A 36 -6.41 16.38 4.29
C GLU A 36 -7.47 15.71 5.19
N GLN A 37 -7.88 14.48 4.88
CA GLN A 37 -8.88 13.71 5.66
C GLN A 37 -8.30 12.50 6.39
N THR A 38 -7.20 11.94 5.90
CA THR A 38 -6.49 10.84 6.56
C THR A 38 -5.59 11.41 7.64
N LYS A 39 -5.65 10.89 8.87
CA LYS A 39 -4.59 11.13 9.86
C LYS A 39 -3.55 10.05 9.77
N VAL A 40 -2.29 10.40 10.01
CA VAL A 40 -1.19 9.44 9.96
C VAL A 40 -0.31 9.64 11.17
N TYR A 41 0.01 8.54 11.84
CA TYR A 41 0.92 8.49 12.96
C TYR A 41 2.09 7.56 12.61
N PHE A 42 3.31 7.98 12.93
CA PHE A 42 4.46 7.10 12.95
C PHE A 42 4.54 6.45 14.31
N TRP A 43 4.78 5.14 14.36
CA TRP A 43 4.96 4.40 15.60
C TRP A 43 6.26 3.62 15.54
N SER A 44 6.93 3.47 16.69
CA SER A 44 8.08 2.59 16.85
C SER A 44 8.09 1.93 18.24
N MET A 45 8.76 0.79 18.38
CA MET A 45 8.95 0.14 19.68
C MET A 45 9.82 0.96 20.64
N ASP A 46 10.65 1.84 20.10
CA ASP A 46 11.58 2.67 20.88
C ASP A 46 10.97 4.01 21.33
N THR A 47 9.86 4.45 20.71
CA THR A 47 9.13 5.66 21.12
C THR A 47 8.45 5.45 22.47
N GLN A 48 9.16 5.78 23.55
CA GLN A 48 8.66 5.78 24.93
C GLN A 48 7.99 7.11 25.33
N GLU A 49 7.89 8.08 24.42
CA GLU A 49 7.62 9.48 24.79
C GLU A 49 6.14 9.91 24.76
N GLU A 50 5.24 9.17 24.08
CA GLU A 50 3.80 9.48 24.03
C GLU A 50 2.94 8.42 24.73
N GLU A 51 1.79 8.81 25.30
CA GLU A 51 0.83 7.88 25.97
C GLU A 51 0.37 6.73 25.05
N THR A 52 0.46 6.92 23.73
CA THR A 52 0.10 5.95 22.69
C THR A 52 1.33 5.28 22.03
N GLY A 53 2.54 5.81 22.20
CA GLY A 53 3.73 5.35 21.47
C GLY A 53 3.73 5.68 19.97
N GLU A 54 2.91 6.65 19.54
CA GLU A 54 2.80 7.09 18.14
C GLU A 54 2.91 8.62 18.06
N THR A 55 3.57 9.15 17.03
CA THR A 55 3.71 10.60 16.77
C THR A 55 3.00 10.97 15.47
N GLU A 56 2.13 11.98 15.51
CA GLU A 56 1.38 12.44 14.32
C GLU A 56 2.31 13.09 13.28
N LEU A 57 2.19 12.66 12.02
CA LEU A 57 2.92 13.28 10.91
C LEU A 57 2.45 14.72 10.68
N THR A 58 3.41 15.60 10.39
CA THR A 58 3.11 16.95 9.92
C THR A 58 2.32 16.90 8.59
N PRO A 59 1.59 17.97 8.22
CA PRO A 59 0.89 18.01 6.95
C PRO A 59 1.76 17.76 5.70
N GLU A 60 3.04 18.16 5.75
CA GLU A 60 3.97 17.95 4.64
C GLU A 60 4.40 16.49 4.53
N GLU A 61 4.81 15.88 5.63
CA GLU A 61 5.16 14.45 5.71
C GLU A 61 4.00 13.55 5.30
N ARG A 62 2.80 13.90 5.75
CA ARG A 62 1.59 13.16 5.39
C ARG A 62 1.27 13.23 3.90
N ARG A 63 1.37 14.41 3.28
CA ARG A 63 1.21 14.55 1.82
C ARG A 63 2.27 13.75 1.08
N LYS A 64 3.51 13.73 1.58
CA LYS A 64 4.58 12.92 1.01
C LYS A 64 4.25 11.43 1.10
N LEU A 65 3.83 10.92 2.27
CA LEU A 65 3.41 9.52 2.41
C LEU A 65 2.31 9.14 1.43
N ILE A 66 1.25 9.94 1.37
CA ILE A 66 0.09 9.64 0.51
C ILE A 66 0.46 9.76 -0.98
N SER A 67 1.38 10.66 -1.34
CA SER A 67 1.96 10.69 -2.69
C SER A 67 2.74 9.42 -3.01
N ILE A 68 3.49 8.85 -2.06
CA ILE A 68 4.20 7.57 -2.27
C ILE A 68 3.18 6.45 -2.49
N LEU A 69 2.18 6.34 -1.61
CA LEU A 69 1.16 5.28 -1.67
C LEU A 69 0.30 5.36 -2.94
N SER A 70 -0.07 6.56 -3.37
CA SER A 70 -0.85 6.77 -4.60
C SER A 70 -0.09 6.50 -5.90
N ASN A 71 1.24 6.42 -5.85
CA ASN A 71 2.06 6.03 -6.99
C ASN A 71 2.28 4.51 -7.09
N LEU A 72 1.88 3.73 -6.09
CA LEU A 72 2.00 2.28 -6.12
C LEU A 72 1.03 1.66 -7.15
N SER A 73 1.49 0.56 -7.73
CA SER A 73 0.79 -0.25 -8.72
C SER A 73 0.61 -1.68 -8.22
N GLU A 74 -0.11 -2.51 -8.97
CA GLU A 74 -0.30 -3.93 -8.64
C GLU A 74 1.01 -4.74 -8.67
N ASP A 75 2.01 -4.29 -9.44
CA ASP A 75 3.31 -4.95 -9.56
C ASP A 75 4.16 -4.74 -8.29
N ASP A 76 3.88 -3.68 -7.52
CA ASP A 76 4.54 -3.39 -6.24
C ASP A 76 3.93 -4.18 -5.08
N ILE A 77 2.88 -4.99 -5.33
CA ILE A 77 2.09 -5.65 -4.30
C ILE A 77 2.13 -7.17 -4.47
N THR A 78 2.70 -7.86 -3.48
CA THR A 78 2.82 -9.31 -3.47
C THR A 78 2.01 -9.91 -2.33
N TRP A 79 1.14 -10.88 -2.62
CA TRP A 79 0.39 -11.56 -1.56
C TRP A 79 1.32 -12.43 -0.71
N ASN A 80 1.42 -12.12 0.58
CA ASN A 80 2.09 -12.95 1.58
C ASN A 80 1.24 -14.18 1.95
N ARG A 81 1.09 -15.12 1.01
CA ARG A 81 0.29 -16.34 1.19
C ARG A 81 0.73 -17.21 2.37
N ARG A 82 2.01 -17.12 2.73
CA ARG A 82 2.61 -17.92 3.80
C ARG A 82 2.50 -17.27 5.16
N LEU A 83 1.99 -16.03 5.23
CA LEU A 83 1.99 -15.20 6.44
C LEU A 83 3.40 -15.14 7.04
N ALA A 84 4.42 -15.06 6.17
CA ALA A 84 5.81 -14.90 6.58
C ALA A 84 6.02 -13.45 7.00
N GLY A 85 6.29 -13.24 8.28
CA GLY A 85 6.45 -11.91 8.85
C GLY A 85 7.46 -11.92 9.99
N ILE A 86 7.68 -10.74 10.54
CA ILE A 86 8.45 -10.51 11.75
C ILE A 86 7.53 -9.86 12.79
N THR A 87 8.02 -9.69 14.00
CA THR A 87 7.46 -8.64 14.86
C THR A 87 7.96 -7.30 14.32
N PRO A 88 7.09 -6.42 13.79
CA PRO A 88 7.55 -5.13 13.26
C PRO A 88 8.04 -4.24 14.39
N GLU A 89 9.14 -3.52 14.16
CA GLU A 89 9.70 -2.60 15.14
C GLU A 89 9.17 -1.17 14.95
N TYR A 90 8.60 -0.87 13.78
CA TYR A 90 8.06 0.44 13.44
C TYR A 90 7.09 0.36 12.25
N GLY A 91 6.32 1.43 12.05
CA GLY A 91 5.40 1.55 10.93
C GLY A 91 4.62 2.86 10.92
N PHE A 92 3.65 2.93 10.01
CA PHE A 92 2.65 3.99 9.96
C PHE A 92 1.27 3.44 10.33
N HIS A 93 0.57 4.18 11.18
CA HIS A 93 -0.85 4.00 11.48
C HIS A 93 -1.64 5.07 10.72
N LEU A 94 -2.53 4.65 9.84
CA LEU A 94 -3.39 5.51 9.02
C LEU A 94 -4.83 5.40 9.51
N VAL A 95 -5.41 6.53 9.90
CA VAL A 95 -6.83 6.66 10.25
C VAL A 95 -7.56 7.30 9.08
N ALA A 96 -8.25 6.48 8.29
CA ALA A 96 -9.01 6.89 7.11
C ALA A 96 -10.52 6.71 7.35
N GLY A 97 -11.35 7.21 6.42
CA GLY A 97 -12.81 7.14 6.53
C GLY A 97 -13.39 5.72 6.59
N ASP A 98 -12.64 4.71 6.12
CA ASP A 98 -12.99 3.30 6.17
C ASP A 98 -12.34 2.53 7.33
N GLY A 99 -11.70 3.26 8.25
CA GLY A 99 -11.12 2.75 9.49
C GLY A 99 -9.58 2.78 9.52
N ASP A 100 -9.05 2.11 10.54
CA ASP A 100 -7.62 2.08 10.83
C ASP A 100 -6.87 1.06 9.96
N ARG A 101 -5.68 1.45 9.49
CA ARG A 101 -4.77 0.60 8.72
C ARG A 101 -3.35 0.80 9.20
N TYR A 102 -2.58 -0.28 9.21
CA TYR A 102 -1.18 -0.26 9.61
C TYR A 102 -0.32 -0.71 8.42
N ILE A 103 0.68 0.11 8.09
CA ILE A 103 1.74 -0.22 7.14
C ILE A 103 3.01 -0.39 7.95
N ASN A 104 3.48 -1.62 8.08
CA ASN A 104 4.52 -1.97 9.03
C ASN A 104 5.81 -2.36 8.31
N GLN A 105 6.94 -2.24 8.99
CA GLN A 105 8.17 -2.90 8.58
C GLN A 105 7.92 -4.40 8.34
N ALA A 106 8.40 -4.91 7.21
CA ALA A 106 8.35 -6.34 6.92
C ALA A 106 9.75 -6.93 6.83
N GLY A 107 9.93 -8.14 7.37
CA GLY A 107 11.11 -8.96 7.13
C GLY A 107 10.85 -9.97 6.02
N ALA A 108 10.71 -9.50 4.78
CA ALA A 108 10.29 -10.34 3.66
C ALA A 108 11.26 -10.32 2.46
N PRO A 109 11.34 -11.43 1.68
CA PRO A 109 12.18 -11.47 0.46
C PRO A 109 11.66 -10.58 -0.68
N HIS A 110 10.36 -10.28 -0.66
CA HIS A 110 9.60 -9.61 -1.72
C HIS A 110 8.82 -8.43 -1.16
N GLY A 111 9.36 -7.72 -0.18
CA GLY A 111 8.66 -6.61 0.46
C GLY A 111 9.45 -6.02 1.61
N GLN A 112 9.50 -4.70 1.64
CA GLN A 112 10.15 -3.98 2.73
C GLN A 112 9.14 -3.51 3.78
N THR A 113 7.86 -3.45 3.40
CA THR A 113 6.74 -3.16 4.29
C THR A 113 5.57 -4.11 4.03
N GLU A 114 4.64 -4.18 4.97
CA GLU A 114 3.43 -5.00 4.88
C GLU A 114 2.17 -4.27 5.32
N ILE A 115 1.03 -4.66 4.76
CA ILE A 115 -0.30 -4.19 5.14
C ILE A 115 -1.29 -5.36 5.19
N SER A 116 -2.17 -5.34 6.19
CA SER A 116 -3.35 -6.21 6.21
C SER A 116 -4.53 -5.54 5.50
N PHE A 117 -5.08 -6.19 4.48
CA PHE A 117 -6.20 -5.68 3.69
C PHE A 117 -7.09 -6.84 3.22
N GLU A 118 -8.41 -6.71 3.39
CA GLU A 118 -9.40 -7.73 3.02
C GLU A 118 -9.05 -9.15 3.52
N LYS A 119 -8.64 -9.24 4.81
CA LYS A 119 -8.23 -10.49 5.49
C LYS A 119 -6.98 -11.17 4.90
N LYS A 120 -6.25 -10.50 4.02
CA LYS A 120 -4.95 -10.93 3.49
C LYS A 120 -3.84 -10.03 4.01
N GLN A 121 -2.63 -10.56 4.06
CA GLN A 121 -1.40 -9.79 4.28
C GLN A 121 -0.69 -9.59 2.95
N TRP A 122 -0.31 -8.35 2.68
CA TRP A 122 0.33 -7.96 1.42
C TRP A 122 1.68 -7.37 1.73
N TRP A 123 2.69 -7.83 1.01
CA TRP A 123 3.99 -7.18 0.95
C TRP A 123 3.94 -6.05 -0.06
N ILE A 124 4.57 -4.94 0.30
CA ILE A 124 4.73 -3.77 -0.54
C ILE A 124 6.21 -3.63 -0.89
N GLU A 125 6.50 -3.66 -2.18
CA GLU A 125 7.83 -3.56 -2.77
C GLU A 125 8.09 -2.11 -3.20
N SER A 126 8.34 -1.23 -2.22
CA SER A 126 8.65 0.17 -2.50
C SER A 126 9.79 0.68 -1.62
N SER A 127 10.96 0.89 -2.25
CA SER A 127 12.11 1.50 -1.58
C SER A 127 11.84 2.94 -1.16
N GLU A 128 11.03 3.67 -1.90
CA GLU A 128 10.64 5.02 -1.50
C GLU A 128 9.82 5.02 -0.21
N LEU A 129 8.84 4.12 -0.10
CA LEU A 129 8.04 3.96 1.12
C LEU A 129 8.90 3.52 2.29
N PHE A 130 9.79 2.54 2.08
CA PHE A 130 10.65 2.01 3.12
C PHE A 130 11.66 3.04 3.63
N GLU A 131 12.36 3.74 2.74
CA GLU A 131 13.31 4.78 3.14
C GLU A 131 12.58 5.98 3.77
N PHE A 132 11.39 6.34 3.30
CA PHE A 132 10.59 7.37 3.95
C PHE A 132 10.20 6.97 5.37
N MET A 133 9.74 5.73 5.58
CA MET A 133 9.44 5.19 6.91
C MET A 133 10.67 5.20 7.82
N LYS A 134 11.82 4.76 7.32
CA LYS A 134 13.08 4.76 8.09
C LYS A 134 13.57 6.16 8.47
N SER A 135 13.27 7.19 7.67
CA SER A 135 13.70 8.55 7.98
C SER A 135 13.18 9.09 9.32
N PHE A 136 12.09 8.52 9.85
CA PHE A 136 11.55 8.86 11.17
C PHE A 136 12.33 8.24 12.33
N LEU A 137 13.03 7.11 12.11
CA LEU A 137 13.88 6.48 13.14
C LEU A 137 15.18 7.24 13.38
N GLU A 138 15.68 7.93 12.36
CA GLU A 138 16.91 8.72 12.44
C GLU A 138 16.66 10.15 12.96
N ALA A 139 15.40 10.56 13.01
CA ALA A 139 14.96 11.88 13.46
C ALA A 139 14.52 11.90 14.94
N SER A 140 14.21 10.73 15.52
CA SER A 140 13.91 10.48 16.93
C SER A 140 15.16 10.19 17.75
#